data_AF-A0A933BKI3-F1
#
_entry.id   AF-A0A933BKI3-F1
#
_cell.length_a   1.000
_cell.length_b   1.000
_cell.length_c   1.000
_cell.angle_alpha   90.00
_cell.angle_beta   90.00
_cell.angle_gamma   90.00
#
_symmetry.space_group_name_H-M   'P 1'
#
loop_
_entity.id
_entity.type
_entity.pdbx_description
1 polymer ?
#
loop_
_entity_poly.entity_id
_entity_poly.type
_entity_poly.pdbx_seq_one_letter_code
_entity_poly.pdbx_strand_id
1 'polypeptide(L)'
;MNEHPRIEPQRQYIQSRAEDLLGRVESMTDEELRWTVRLFADCLDPTEREGLLRGYNEYLRLEDLQRFVSGFVPRYTERALVDLETKRMADGSRLDELTDEELQSMSLAEKWGLLERHTSGLVGYKLRRELARLFMCGNYDLYHGSGLSESSVEFPIYHQVQERLMGLPEDQVLALAARVQEMTAGLDQLSPEQADEVLARIRSAIGGSVDVHQPMESLVGGRMAKLPLVTEPTTAELAADVKEAIGTMTPEELKRSFFVLLDLMTLEEIRRDLSPLQGQYQSAHNIPPEILSALVPIIAAKLGDRNLCDFADRYRNGRMLAMPPVGDQVWSLLPTDERLKLLEQDNDRMDLAQSSRHLAKIFLSLEYRSLFDPDAQVRILESNGYQRLVSKLFLDFGQPEEGRRLRELNRVVSRMMLEAEATPEADRDNRLLQIRKVIGTALDLPDEQIFAGTKGREP
;
A
#
# COMPACT_ATOMS: atom_id res chain seq x y z
N MET A 1 -27.41 -27.15 -31.49
CA MET A 1 -26.58 -25.93 -31.44
C MET A 1 -25.19 -26.35 -30.98
N ASN A 2 -24.15 -25.87 -31.64
CA ASN A 2 -22.76 -26.11 -31.21
C ASN A 2 -22.42 -25.11 -30.09
N GLU A 3 -21.55 -25.53 -29.17
CA GLU A 3 -21.01 -24.68 -28.10
C GLU A 3 -20.32 -23.44 -28.69
N HIS A 4 -20.51 -22.27 -28.07
CA HIS A 4 -19.90 -21.04 -28.55
C HIS A 4 -18.36 -21.10 -28.32
N PRO A 5 -17.53 -20.63 -29.26
CA PRO A 5 -16.07 -20.74 -29.17
C PRO A 5 -15.42 -20.04 -27.96
N ARG A 6 -16.16 -19.18 -27.24
CA ARG A 6 -15.69 -18.52 -26.00
C ARG A 6 -15.64 -19.44 -24.78
N ILE A 7 -16.46 -20.50 -24.77
CA ILE A 7 -16.72 -21.27 -23.54
C ILE A 7 -15.51 -22.09 -23.11
N GLU A 8 -14.88 -22.83 -24.02
CA GLU A 8 -13.73 -23.68 -23.68
C GLU A 8 -12.51 -22.87 -23.21
N PRO A 9 -12.10 -21.77 -23.88
CA PRO A 9 -11.05 -20.90 -23.36
C PRO A 9 -11.36 -20.33 -21.98
N GLN A 10 -12.60 -19.88 -21.74
CA GLN A 10 -13.00 -19.35 -20.44
C GLN A 10 -12.96 -20.41 -19.34
N ARG A 11 -13.40 -21.64 -19.64
CA ARG A 11 -13.33 -22.79 -18.73
C ARG A 11 -11.89 -23.08 -18.31
N GLN A 12 -10.98 -23.12 -19.28
CA GLN A 12 -9.54 -23.33 -19.05
C GLN A 12 -8.92 -22.20 -18.22
N TYR A 13 -9.27 -20.94 -18.52
CA TYR A 13 -8.83 -19.78 -17.75
C TYR A 13 -9.25 -19.86 -16.28
N ILE A 14 -10.54 -20.13 -16.01
CA ILE A 14 -11.07 -20.24 -14.65
C ILE A 14 -10.35 -21.33 -13.86
N GLN A 15 -10.11 -22.49 -14.47
CA GLN A 15 -9.43 -23.63 -13.85
C GLN A 15 -7.95 -23.34 -13.60
N SER A 16 -7.22 -22.87 -14.61
CA SER A 16 -5.79 -22.54 -14.49
C SER A 16 -5.54 -21.47 -13.43
N ARG A 17 -6.36 -20.41 -13.40
CA ARG A 17 -6.25 -19.36 -12.37
C ARG A 17 -6.45 -19.93 -10.96
N ALA A 18 -7.41 -20.85 -10.79
CA ALA A 18 -7.66 -21.47 -9.49
C ALA A 18 -6.46 -22.33 -9.04
N GLU A 19 -5.89 -23.13 -9.95
CA GLU A 19 -4.69 -23.93 -9.70
C GLU A 19 -3.49 -23.04 -9.31
N ASP A 20 -3.25 -21.97 -10.08
CA ASP A 20 -2.16 -21.03 -9.83
C ASP A 20 -2.30 -20.32 -8.48
N LEU A 21 -3.52 -19.86 -8.14
CA LEU A 21 -3.78 -19.23 -6.85
C LEU A 21 -3.54 -20.22 -5.71
N LEU A 22 -4.11 -21.43 -5.79
CA LEU A 22 -3.97 -22.46 -4.76
C LEU A 22 -2.51 -22.91 -4.57
N GLY A 23 -1.74 -22.98 -5.66
CA GLY A 23 -0.32 -23.32 -5.63
C GLY A 23 0.56 -22.31 -4.89
N ARG A 24 0.07 -21.07 -4.70
CA ARG A 24 0.83 -19.99 -4.05
C ARG A 24 0.17 -19.38 -2.81
N VAL A 25 -0.99 -19.86 -2.36
CA VAL A 25 -1.72 -19.27 -1.20
C VAL A 25 -0.82 -19.10 0.03
N GLU A 26 0.02 -20.10 0.34
CA GLU A 26 0.90 -20.06 1.52
C GLU A 26 1.99 -18.97 1.45
N SER A 27 2.34 -18.50 0.25
CA SER A 27 3.34 -17.45 0.03
C SER A 27 2.73 -16.08 -0.29
N MET A 28 1.41 -15.99 -0.44
CA MET A 28 0.72 -14.72 -0.70
C MET A 28 0.72 -13.82 0.54
N THR A 29 0.89 -12.53 0.31
CA THR A 29 0.76 -11.48 1.34
C THR A 29 -0.69 -11.26 1.77
N ASP A 30 -0.88 -10.58 2.91
CA ASP A 30 -2.22 -10.16 3.39
C ASP A 30 -3.00 -9.38 2.31
N GLU A 31 -2.33 -8.47 1.59
CA GLU A 31 -2.95 -7.70 0.52
C GLU A 31 -3.35 -8.57 -0.67
N GLU A 32 -2.49 -9.47 -1.15
CA GLU A 32 -2.82 -10.37 -2.27
C GLU A 32 -3.99 -11.30 -1.95
N LEU A 33 -4.06 -11.80 -0.72
CA LEU A 33 -5.16 -12.67 -0.27
C LEU A 33 -6.47 -11.89 -0.19
N ARG A 34 -6.47 -10.67 0.36
CA ARG A 34 -7.67 -9.81 0.39
C ARG A 34 -8.09 -9.40 -1.01
N TRP A 35 -7.14 -9.06 -1.87
CA TRP A 35 -7.41 -8.73 -3.27
C TRP A 35 -8.12 -9.89 -3.98
N THR A 36 -7.62 -11.11 -3.81
CA THR A 36 -8.22 -12.32 -4.38
C THR A 36 -9.67 -12.50 -3.94
N VAL A 37 -9.96 -12.33 -2.64
CA VAL A 37 -11.33 -12.44 -2.14
C VAL A 37 -12.21 -11.32 -2.69
N ARG A 38 -11.74 -10.08 -2.72
CA ARG A 38 -12.49 -8.94 -3.25
C ARG A 38 -12.82 -9.09 -4.73
N LEU A 39 -11.85 -9.51 -5.54
CA LEU A 39 -12.02 -9.71 -6.98
C LEU A 39 -13.16 -10.68 -7.25
N PHE A 40 -13.14 -11.85 -6.60
CA PHE A 40 -14.16 -12.89 -6.78
C PHE A 40 -15.49 -12.51 -6.13
N ALA A 41 -15.48 -11.87 -4.95
CA ALA A 41 -16.68 -11.38 -4.30
C ALA A 41 -17.43 -10.33 -5.14
N ASP A 42 -16.73 -9.57 -5.99
CA ASP A 42 -17.33 -8.59 -6.90
C ASP A 42 -18.11 -9.23 -8.07
N CYS A 43 -17.94 -10.54 -8.28
CA CYS A 43 -18.73 -11.35 -9.21
C CYS A 43 -19.95 -12.02 -8.56
N LEU A 44 -20.09 -11.92 -7.23
CA LEU A 44 -21.15 -12.57 -6.46
C LEU A 44 -22.27 -11.58 -6.13
N ASP A 45 -23.51 -12.02 -6.32
CA ASP A 45 -24.66 -11.27 -5.83
C ASP A 45 -24.74 -11.30 -4.28
N PRO A 46 -25.56 -10.43 -3.64
CA PRO A 46 -25.64 -10.38 -2.18
C PRO A 46 -25.97 -11.73 -1.50
N THR A 47 -26.82 -12.55 -2.12
CA THR A 47 -27.21 -13.87 -1.56
C THR A 47 -26.05 -14.85 -1.65
N GLU A 48 -25.34 -14.86 -2.79
CA GLU A 48 -24.15 -15.69 -2.99
C GLU A 48 -23.02 -15.28 -2.04
N ARG A 49 -22.83 -13.97 -1.82
CA ARG A 49 -21.84 -13.42 -0.88
C ARG A 49 -22.07 -13.93 0.53
N GLU A 50 -23.30 -13.92 1.04
CA GLU A 50 -23.63 -14.43 2.38
C GLU A 50 -23.23 -15.90 2.59
N GLY A 51 -23.35 -16.72 1.54
CA GLY A 51 -22.96 -18.13 1.57
C GLY A 51 -21.45 -18.35 1.45
N LEU A 52 -20.83 -17.78 0.42
CA LEU A 52 -19.43 -18.03 0.06
C LEU A 52 -18.44 -17.30 0.98
N LEU A 53 -18.80 -16.12 1.50
CA LEU A 53 -17.96 -15.30 2.38
C LEU A 53 -18.25 -15.54 3.88
N ARG A 54 -19.03 -16.56 4.24
CA ARG A 54 -19.29 -16.87 5.65
C ARG A 54 -17.96 -17.12 6.39
N GLY A 55 -17.74 -16.35 7.46
CA GLY A 55 -16.52 -16.43 8.28
C GLY A 55 -15.35 -15.59 7.77
N TYR A 56 -15.52 -14.88 6.64
CA TYR A 56 -14.56 -13.91 6.14
C TYR A 56 -14.71 -12.56 6.84
N ASN A 57 -13.58 -11.94 7.16
CA ASN A 57 -13.46 -10.51 7.35
C ASN A 57 -12.02 -10.10 7.00
N GLU A 58 -11.80 -8.84 6.64
CA GLU A 58 -10.46 -8.39 6.22
C GLU A 58 -9.47 -8.24 7.39
N TYR A 59 -9.92 -8.40 8.62
CA TYR A 59 -9.12 -8.32 9.84
C TYR A 59 -8.70 -9.70 10.36
N LEU A 60 -8.99 -10.78 9.61
CA LEU A 60 -8.43 -12.09 9.89
C LEU A 60 -6.89 -12.02 9.88
N ARG A 61 -6.27 -12.82 10.76
CA ARG A 61 -4.81 -13.00 10.75
C ARG A 61 -4.39 -13.70 9.47
N LEU A 62 -3.13 -13.49 9.04
CA LEU A 62 -2.62 -14.01 7.77
C LEU A 62 -2.87 -15.52 7.59
N GLU A 63 -2.57 -16.34 8.59
CA GLU A 63 -2.80 -17.80 8.53
C GLU A 63 -4.27 -18.18 8.38
N ASP A 64 -5.16 -17.44 9.06
CA ASP A 64 -6.60 -17.67 9.01
C ASP A 64 -7.17 -17.21 7.66
N LEU A 65 -6.61 -16.14 7.10
CA LEU A 65 -6.92 -15.63 5.77
C LEU A 65 -6.45 -16.61 4.67
N GLN A 66 -5.23 -17.14 4.78
CA GLN A 66 -4.71 -18.19 3.90
C GLN A 66 -5.62 -19.43 3.93
N ARG A 67 -5.99 -19.90 5.13
CA ARG A 67 -6.92 -21.02 5.28
C ARG A 67 -8.28 -20.72 4.66
N PHE A 68 -8.80 -19.51 4.85
CA PHE A 68 -10.06 -19.08 4.24
C PHE A 68 -9.95 -19.11 2.70
N VAL A 69 -8.92 -18.50 2.12
CA VAL A 69 -8.71 -18.43 0.67
C VAL A 69 -8.57 -19.83 0.07
N SER A 70 -7.80 -20.73 0.69
CA SER A 70 -7.68 -22.13 0.26
C SER A 70 -9.02 -22.87 0.18
N GLY A 71 -9.96 -22.56 1.08
CA GLY A 71 -11.32 -23.12 1.03
C GLY A 71 -12.29 -22.33 0.13
N PHE A 72 -12.07 -21.04 -0.06
CA PHE A 72 -12.92 -20.14 -0.83
C PHE A 72 -12.72 -20.30 -2.34
N VAL A 73 -11.47 -20.31 -2.82
CA VAL A 73 -11.14 -20.37 -4.26
C VAL A 73 -11.80 -21.58 -4.95
N PRO A 74 -11.76 -22.82 -4.41
CA PRO A 74 -12.41 -23.96 -5.06
C PRO A 74 -13.93 -23.80 -5.16
N ARG A 75 -14.58 -23.31 -4.08
CA ARG A 75 -16.04 -23.12 -4.04
C ARG A 75 -16.51 -22.04 -5.02
N TYR A 76 -15.77 -20.94 -5.09
CA TYR A 76 -16.04 -19.88 -6.07
C TYR A 76 -15.81 -20.38 -7.51
N THR A 77 -14.74 -21.16 -7.73
CA THR A 77 -14.42 -21.76 -9.04
C THR A 77 -15.55 -22.65 -9.54
N GLU A 78 -16.10 -23.50 -8.66
CA GLU A 78 -17.27 -24.32 -9.00
C GLU A 78 -18.48 -23.46 -9.39
N ARG A 79 -18.77 -22.39 -8.63
CA ARG A 79 -19.83 -21.42 -8.98
C ARG A 79 -19.59 -20.78 -10.35
N ALA A 80 -18.36 -20.32 -10.63
CA ALA A 80 -18.02 -19.66 -11.88
C ALA A 80 -18.18 -20.60 -13.10
N LEU A 81 -17.81 -21.88 -12.94
CA LEU A 81 -18.03 -22.90 -13.96
C LEU A 81 -19.51 -23.19 -14.19
N VAL A 82 -20.34 -23.18 -13.13
CA VAL A 82 -21.79 -23.31 -13.27
C VAL A 82 -22.38 -22.13 -14.03
N ASP A 83 -22.01 -20.89 -13.69
CA ASP A 83 -22.45 -19.69 -14.42
C ASP A 83 -22.09 -19.80 -15.91
N LEU A 84 -20.83 -20.15 -16.22
CA LEU A 84 -20.37 -20.38 -17.59
C LEU A 84 -21.19 -21.43 -18.33
N GLU A 85 -21.51 -22.55 -17.67
CA GLU A 85 -22.31 -23.62 -18.26
C GLU A 85 -23.75 -23.17 -18.56
N THR A 86 -24.35 -22.32 -17.72
CA THR A 86 -25.68 -21.75 -18.01
C THR A 86 -25.66 -20.84 -19.25
N LYS A 87 -24.51 -20.25 -19.56
CA LYS A 87 -24.32 -19.36 -20.72
C LYS A 87 -23.73 -20.08 -21.94
N ARG A 88 -23.49 -21.40 -21.87
CA ARG A 88 -22.79 -22.20 -22.90
C ARG A 88 -23.32 -22.02 -24.33
N MET A 89 -24.63 -21.84 -24.45
CA MET A 89 -25.34 -21.75 -25.74
C MET A 89 -25.63 -20.31 -26.17
N ALA A 90 -25.28 -19.31 -25.35
CA ALA A 90 -25.51 -17.90 -25.65
C ALA A 90 -24.33 -17.31 -26.44
N ASP A 91 -24.64 -16.47 -27.43
CA ASP A 91 -23.64 -15.90 -28.33
C ASP A 91 -22.77 -14.83 -27.65
N GLY A 92 -23.22 -14.26 -26.53
CA GLY A 92 -22.48 -13.25 -25.78
C GLY A 92 -22.54 -11.87 -26.44
N SER A 93 -23.51 -11.65 -27.32
CA SER A 93 -23.75 -10.35 -27.96
C SER A 93 -24.47 -9.36 -27.03
N ARG A 94 -25.04 -9.87 -25.93
CA ARG A 94 -25.74 -9.06 -24.92
C ARG A 94 -25.15 -9.27 -23.53
N LEU A 95 -25.27 -8.26 -22.67
CA LEU A 95 -24.71 -8.32 -21.32
C LEU A 95 -25.35 -9.38 -20.43
N ASP A 96 -26.62 -9.72 -20.64
CA ASP A 96 -27.33 -10.77 -19.89
C ASP A 96 -26.92 -12.19 -20.30
N GLU A 97 -26.13 -12.33 -21.37
CA GLU A 97 -25.61 -13.60 -21.91
C GLU A 97 -24.16 -13.89 -21.50
N LEU A 98 -23.51 -12.91 -20.88
CA LEU A 98 -22.16 -13.01 -20.36
C LEU A 98 -22.18 -13.46 -18.90
N THR A 99 -21.12 -14.15 -18.51
CA THR A 99 -20.84 -14.50 -17.11
C THR A 99 -20.41 -13.26 -16.33
N ASP A 100 -20.48 -13.33 -14.99
CA ASP A 100 -20.01 -12.23 -14.16
C ASP A 100 -18.51 -11.95 -14.31
N GLU A 101 -17.70 -12.98 -14.58
CA GLU A 101 -16.26 -12.83 -14.82
C GLU A 101 -15.97 -12.19 -16.18
N GLU A 102 -16.66 -12.60 -17.24
CA GLU A 102 -16.55 -11.94 -18.55
C GLU A 102 -16.91 -10.45 -18.42
N LEU A 103 -17.99 -10.14 -17.70
CA LEU A 103 -18.36 -8.75 -17.41
C LEU A 103 -17.33 -8.03 -16.55
N GLN A 104 -16.59 -8.71 -15.67
CA GLN A 104 -15.52 -8.09 -14.88
C GLN A 104 -14.29 -7.78 -15.73
N SER A 105 -13.90 -8.64 -16.66
CA SER A 105 -12.70 -8.43 -17.48
C SER A 105 -12.93 -7.53 -18.72
N MET A 106 -14.17 -7.16 -19.03
CA MET A 106 -14.49 -6.21 -20.10
C MET A 106 -14.21 -4.75 -19.71
N SER A 107 -13.90 -3.92 -20.71
CA SER A 107 -13.77 -2.46 -20.53
C SER A 107 -15.13 -1.80 -20.27
N LEU A 108 -15.13 -0.58 -19.72
CA LEU A 108 -16.38 0.17 -19.51
C LEU A 108 -16.97 0.62 -20.85
N ALA A 109 -16.13 1.00 -21.82
CA ALA A 109 -16.56 1.35 -23.18
C ALA A 109 -17.38 0.22 -23.82
N GLU A 110 -16.87 -1.02 -23.78
CA GLU A 110 -17.58 -2.17 -24.35
C GLU A 110 -18.91 -2.43 -23.65
N LYS A 111 -18.93 -2.40 -22.30
CA LYS A 111 -20.16 -2.67 -21.54
C LYS A 111 -21.24 -1.62 -21.80
N TRP A 112 -20.89 -0.35 -21.72
CA TRP A 112 -21.85 0.74 -21.88
C TRP A 112 -22.26 0.93 -23.35
N GLY A 113 -21.39 0.62 -24.30
CA GLY A 113 -21.75 0.52 -25.72
C GLY A 113 -22.72 -0.63 -26.03
N LEU A 114 -22.61 -1.77 -25.34
CA LEU A 114 -23.59 -2.86 -25.47
C LEU A 114 -24.95 -2.51 -24.85
N LEU A 115 -24.99 -1.76 -23.73
CA LEU A 115 -26.24 -1.25 -23.16
C LEU A 115 -26.98 -0.30 -24.10
N GLU A 116 -26.26 0.54 -24.85
CA GLU A 116 -26.86 1.41 -25.87
C GLU A 116 -27.58 0.61 -26.95
N ARG A 117 -26.98 -0.50 -27.38
CA ARG A 117 -27.54 -1.37 -28.44
C ARG A 117 -28.66 -2.27 -27.91
N HIS A 118 -28.62 -2.61 -26.62
CA HIS A 118 -29.56 -3.53 -25.98
C HIS A 118 -29.98 -3.00 -24.60
N THR A 119 -31.20 -2.46 -24.52
CA THR A 119 -31.76 -1.85 -23.30
C THR A 119 -32.00 -2.84 -22.15
N SER A 120 -31.86 -4.13 -22.39
CA SER A 120 -31.93 -5.19 -21.38
C SER A 120 -30.56 -5.80 -21.20
N GLY A 121 -29.98 -5.69 -20.00
CA GLY A 121 -28.67 -6.30 -19.74
C GLY A 121 -28.24 -6.27 -18.27
N LEU A 122 -28.19 -5.09 -17.66
CA LEU A 122 -27.77 -4.92 -16.27
C LEU A 122 -28.95 -4.51 -15.40
N VAL A 123 -29.20 -5.27 -14.33
CA VAL A 123 -30.24 -4.97 -13.33
C VAL A 123 -29.72 -5.27 -11.93
N GLY A 124 -30.38 -4.73 -10.90
CA GLY A 124 -30.09 -5.06 -9.51
C GLY A 124 -28.63 -4.80 -9.12
N TYR A 125 -27.95 -5.83 -8.63
CA TYR A 125 -26.56 -5.76 -8.18
C TYR A 125 -25.58 -5.43 -9.32
N LYS A 126 -25.71 -6.06 -10.49
CA LYS A 126 -24.77 -5.88 -11.61
C LYS A 126 -24.76 -4.44 -12.12
N LEU A 127 -25.94 -3.81 -12.20
CA LEU A 127 -26.04 -2.41 -12.60
C LEU A 127 -25.33 -1.46 -11.60
N ARG A 128 -25.54 -1.68 -10.31
CA ARG A 128 -24.89 -0.88 -9.24
C ARG A 128 -23.38 -1.06 -9.23
N ARG A 129 -22.90 -2.29 -9.49
CA ARG A 129 -21.48 -2.60 -9.67
C ARG A 129 -20.87 -1.80 -10.82
N GLU A 130 -21.47 -1.83 -12.01
CA GLU A 130 -20.92 -1.09 -13.16
C GLU A 130 -21.03 0.43 -13.01
N LEU A 131 -22.06 0.95 -12.33
CA LEU A 131 -22.14 2.37 -11.95
C LEU A 131 -21.00 2.74 -10.98
N ALA A 132 -20.69 1.91 -9.99
CA ALA A 132 -19.56 2.14 -9.09
C ALA A 132 -18.21 2.13 -9.84
N ARG A 133 -18.04 1.28 -10.86
CA ARG A 133 -16.84 1.28 -11.72
C ARG A 133 -16.75 2.51 -12.61
N LEU A 134 -17.86 2.97 -13.18
CA LEU A 134 -17.90 4.25 -13.91
C LEU A 134 -17.53 5.44 -13.01
N PHE A 135 -17.96 5.43 -11.75
CA PHE A 135 -17.52 6.43 -10.78
C PHE A 135 -15.99 6.43 -10.62
N MET A 136 -15.35 5.24 -10.67
CA MET A 136 -13.90 5.08 -10.63
C MET A 136 -13.17 5.51 -11.92
N CYS A 137 -13.90 5.75 -13.01
CA CYS A 137 -13.31 6.09 -14.30
C CYS A 137 -12.92 7.57 -14.37
N GLY A 138 -11.62 7.84 -14.33
CA GLY A 138 -11.08 9.21 -14.29
C GLY A 138 -10.74 9.82 -15.65
N ASN A 139 -10.57 9.00 -16.70
CA ASN A 139 -10.18 9.46 -18.02
C ASN A 139 -10.53 8.45 -19.13
N TYR A 140 -10.38 8.87 -20.38
CA TYR A 140 -10.65 8.13 -21.60
C TYR A 140 -9.87 6.81 -21.68
N ASP A 141 -8.57 6.82 -21.35
CA ASP A 141 -7.74 5.61 -21.42
C ASP A 141 -8.24 4.53 -20.45
N LEU A 142 -8.65 4.93 -19.24
CA LEU A 142 -9.25 4.03 -18.25
C LEU A 142 -10.65 3.55 -18.65
N TYR A 143 -11.39 4.33 -19.43
CA TYR A 143 -12.71 3.94 -19.93
C TYR A 143 -12.61 2.79 -20.95
N HIS A 144 -11.60 2.84 -21.82
CA HIS A 144 -11.31 1.80 -22.82
C HIS A 144 -10.42 0.67 -22.29
N GLY A 145 -9.71 0.88 -21.19
CA GLY A 145 -8.89 -0.14 -20.55
C GLY A 145 -9.73 -1.18 -19.80
N SER A 146 -9.45 -2.46 -20.01
CA SER A 146 -10.03 -3.54 -19.21
C SER A 146 -9.54 -3.55 -17.76
N GLY A 147 -8.31 -3.04 -17.51
CA GLY A 147 -7.67 -3.08 -16.20
C GLY A 147 -8.43 -2.37 -15.08
N LEU A 148 -9.18 -1.29 -15.39
CA LEU A 148 -9.93 -0.56 -14.37
C LEU A 148 -11.00 -1.43 -13.70
N SER A 149 -11.70 -2.28 -14.46
CA SER A 149 -12.82 -3.07 -13.95
C SER A 149 -12.39 -4.02 -12.83
N GLU A 150 -11.20 -4.61 -12.94
CA GLU A 150 -10.61 -5.48 -11.92
C GLU A 150 -9.94 -4.67 -10.81
N SER A 151 -9.11 -3.67 -11.16
CA SER A 151 -8.36 -2.89 -10.18
C SER A 151 -9.25 -2.01 -9.28
N SER A 152 -10.48 -1.71 -9.68
CA SER A 152 -11.42 -0.91 -8.86
C SER A 152 -11.62 -1.50 -7.46
N VAL A 153 -11.57 -2.83 -7.31
CA VAL A 153 -11.79 -3.51 -6.03
C VAL A 153 -10.69 -3.23 -4.99
N GLU A 154 -9.55 -2.69 -5.41
CA GLU A 154 -8.44 -2.33 -4.53
C GLU A 154 -8.77 -1.11 -3.66
N PHE A 155 -9.67 -0.25 -4.13
CA PHE A 155 -9.91 1.05 -3.53
C PHE A 155 -11.12 1.02 -2.59
N PRO A 156 -10.98 1.42 -1.32
CA PRO A 156 -12.11 1.46 -0.38
C PRO A 156 -13.30 2.29 -0.87
N ILE A 157 -13.02 3.39 -1.59
CA ILE A 157 -14.07 4.26 -2.13
C ILE A 157 -14.98 3.53 -3.13
N TYR A 158 -14.46 2.58 -3.90
CA TYR A 158 -15.27 1.76 -4.81
C TYR A 158 -16.32 0.96 -4.03
N HIS A 159 -15.90 0.27 -2.96
CA HIS A 159 -16.80 -0.49 -2.11
C HIS A 159 -17.81 0.40 -1.39
N GLN A 160 -17.39 1.58 -0.92
CA GLN A 160 -18.29 2.55 -0.31
C GLN A 160 -19.36 3.04 -1.29
N VAL A 161 -18.99 3.39 -2.52
CA VAL A 161 -19.95 3.82 -3.55
C VAL A 161 -20.88 2.67 -3.93
N GLN A 162 -20.35 1.46 -4.12
CA GLN A 162 -21.15 0.27 -4.40
C GLN A 162 -22.18 0.01 -3.28
N GLU A 163 -21.77 0.05 -2.02
CA GLU A 163 -22.65 -0.15 -0.86
C GLU A 163 -23.74 0.93 -0.77
N ARG A 164 -23.38 2.21 -0.97
CA ARG A 164 -24.37 3.30 -0.99
C ARG A 164 -25.36 3.16 -2.15
N LEU A 165 -24.90 2.76 -3.34
CA LEU A 165 -25.78 2.45 -4.47
C LEU A 165 -26.71 1.27 -4.16
N MET A 166 -26.23 0.25 -3.43
CA MET A 166 -27.06 -0.87 -2.95
C MET A 166 -28.16 -0.41 -1.99
N GLY A 167 -27.90 0.65 -1.21
CA GLY A 167 -28.90 1.27 -0.33
C GLY A 167 -29.96 2.12 -1.05
N LEU A 168 -29.75 2.47 -2.34
CA LEU A 168 -30.72 3.25 -3.10
C LEU A 168 -31.89 2.42 -3.62
N PRO A 169 -33.12 2.97 -3.63
CA PRO A 169 -34.27 2.37 -4.30
C PRO A 169 -34.02 2.07 -5.79
N GLU A 170 -34.58 0.97 -6.29
CA GLU A 170 -34.34 0.49 -7.67
C GLU A 170 -34.70 1.54 -8.73
N ASP A 171 -35.80 2.27 -8.55
CA ASP A 171 -36.25 3.33 -9.45
C ASP A 171 -35.25 4.48 -9.55
N GLN A 172 -34.59 4.84 -8.43
CA GLN A 172 -33.55 5.86 -8.43
C GLN A 172 -32.29 5.39 -9.15
N VAL A 173 -31.90 4.12 -8.96
CA VAL A 173 -30.75 3.54 -9.65
C VAL A 173 -31.00 3.44 -11.15
N LEU A 174 -32.20 3.04 -11.57
CA LEU A 174 -32.58 3.00 -12.99
C LEU A 174 -32.62 4.40 -13.61
N ALA A 175 -33.12 5.41 -12.89
CA ALA A 175 -33.09 6.79 -13.36
C ALA A 175 -31.66 7.34 -13.50
N LEU A 176 -30.79 7.03 -12.54
CA LEU A 176 -29.36 7.37 -12.61
C LEU A 176 -28.69 6.66 -13.81
N ALA A 177 -28.95 5.37 -13.99
CA ALA A 177 -28.40 4.58 -15.09
C ALA A 177 -28.84 5.12 -16.45
N ALA A 178 -30.11 5.48 -16.63
CA ALA A 178 -30.59 6.09 -17.87
C ALA A 178 -29.87 7.41 -18.18
N ARG A 179 -29.72 8.28 -17.17
CA ARG A 179 -28.97 9.54 -17.32
C ARG A 179 -27.50 9.30 -17.66
N VAL A 180 -26.85 8.33 -17.01
CA VAL A 180 -25.46 7.95 -17.29
C VAL A 180 -25.33 7.38 -18.69
N GLN A 181 -26.25 6.53 -19.11
CA GLN A 181 -26.29 5.95 -20.45
C GLN A 181 -26.37 7.03 -21.54
N GLU A 182 -27.24 8.04 -21.35
CA GLU A 182 -27.32 9.20 -22.24
C GLU A 182 -26.00 9.99 -22.31
N MET A 183 -25.29 10.14 -21.19
CA MET A 183 -24.00 10.81 -21.16
C MET A 183 -22.90 9.97 -21.82
N THR A 184 -22.97 8.63 -21.71
CA THR A 184 -21.99 7.75 -22.35
C THR A 184 -22.21 7.59 -23.85
N ALA A 185 -23.40 7.90 -24.35
CA ALA A 185 -23.72 7.77 -25.77
C ALA A 185 -22.79 8.65 -26.62
N GLY A 186 -22.03 8.00 -27.52
CA GLY A 186 -21.09 8.69 -28.40
C GLY A 186 -19.77 9.14 -27.75
N LEU A 187 -19.44 8.68 -26.53
CA LEU A 187 -18.12 8.91 -25.91
C LEU A 187 -16.97 8.52 -26.86
N ASP A 188 -17.10 7.39 -27.55
CA ASP A 188 -16.11 6.86 -28.50
C ASP A 188 -15.85 7.77 -29.72
N GLN A 189 -16.70 8.77 -29.96
CA GLN A 189 -16.60 9.71 -31.08
C GLN A 189 -15.93 11.04 -30.69
N LEU A 190 -15.68 11.25 -29.40
CA LEU A 190 -15.09 12.46 -28.86
C LEU A 190 -13.56 12.39 -28.87
N SER A 191 -12.90 13.54 -28.75
CA SER A 191 -11.47 13.54 -28.41
C SER A 191 -11.29 13.09 -26.94
N PRO A 192 -10.11 12.56 -26.55
CA PRO A 192 -9.86 12.16 -25.16
C PRO A 192 -10.19 13.23 -24.14
N GLU A 193 -9.82 14.50 -24.38
CA GLU A 193 -10.08 15.61 -23.46
C GLU A 193 -11.58 15.90 -23.31
N GLN A 194 -12.33 15.82 -24.42
CA GLN A 194 -13.78 15.99 -24.40
C GLN A 194 -14.49 14.83 -23.69
N ALA A 195 -13.98 13.62 -23.86
CA ALA A 195 -14.46 12.45 -23.16
C ALA A 195 -14.18 12.54 -21.65
N ASP A 196 -13.01 13.02 -21.25
CA ASP A 196 -12.66 13.25 -19.83
C ASP A 196 -13.65 14.23 -19.16
N GLU A 197 -14.06 15.30 -19.85
CA GLU A 197 -15.09 16.21 -19.36
C GLU A 197 -16.48 15.55 -19.19
N VAL A 198 -16.83 14.61 -20.08
CA VAL A 198 -18.06 13.81 -19.96
C VAL A 198 -17.95 12.84 -18.77
N LEU A 199 -16.83 12.13 -18.63
CA LEU A 199 -16.57 11.19 -17.55
C LEU A 199 -16.59 11.89 -16.18
N ALA A 200 -16.02 13.10 -16.07
CA ALA A 200 -16.11 13.92 -14.86
C ALA A 200 -17.56 14.28 -14.49
N ARG A 201 -18.42 14.53 -15.48
CA ARG A 201 -19.87 14.76 -15.27
C ARG A 201 -20.61 13.50 -14.86
N ILE A 202 -20.30 12.36 -15.49
CA ILE A 202 -20.84 11.04 -15.11
C ILE A 202 -20.52 10.74 -13.65
N ARG A 203 -19.24 10.87 -13.28
CA ARG A 203 -18.76 10.71 -11.90
C ARG A 203 -19.48 11.65 -10.94
N SER A 204 -19.64 12.93 -11.29
CA SER A 204 -20.36 13.91 -10.46
C SER A 204 -21.83 13.54 -10.27
N ALA A 205 -22.48 13.00 -11.30
CA ALA A 205 -23.86 12.53 -11.23
C ALA A 205 -23.99 11.32 -10.29
N ILE A 206 -23.11 10.31 -10.43
CA ILE A 206 -23.11 9.13 -9.56
C ILE A 206 -22.79 9.52 -8.13
N GLY A 207 -21.70 10.28 -7.91
CA GLY A 207 -21.29 10.77 -6.60
C GLY A 207 -22.37 11.59 -5.90
N GLY A 208 -23.07 12.45 -6.65
CA GLY A 208 -24.20 13.21 -6.12
C GLY A 208 -25.38 12.36 -5.67
N SER A 209 -25.65 11.24 -6.33
CA SER A 209 -26.69 10.29 -5.92
C SER A 209 -26.34 9.52 -4.64
N VAL A 210 -25.07 9.43 -4.29
CA VAL A 210 -24.59 8.71 -3.09
C VAL A 210 -23.88 9.60 -2.07
N ASP A 211 -24.02 10.93 -2.15
CA ASP A 211 -23.40 11.90 -1.24
C ASP A 211 -21.87 11.75 -1.11
N VAL A 212 -21.22 11.58 -2.27
CA VAL A 212 -19.75 11.56 -2.42
C VAL A 212 -19.36 12.68 -3.38
N HIS A 213 -18.75 13.74 -2.86
CA HIS A 213 -18.50 14.99 -3.58
C HIS A 213 -17.02 15.33 -3.76
N GLN A 214 -16.12 14.54 -3.18
CA GLN A 214 -14.70 14.82 -3.20
C GLN A 214 -14.05 14.53 -4.59
N PRO A 215 -12.98 15.27 -4.99
CA PRO A 215 -12.20 14.99 -6.20
C PRO A 215 -11.56 13.60 -6.22
N MET A 216 -11.26 13.04 -7.39
CA MET A 216 -10.75 11.66 -7.50
C MET A 216 -9.45 11.47 -6.78
N GLU A 217 -8.55 12.41 -6.96
CA GLU A 217 -7.19 12.42 -6.43
C GLU A 217 -7.20 12.35 -4.89
N SER A 218 -8.26 12.87 -4.27
CA SER A 218 -8.44 12.83 -2.81
C SER A 218 -9.12 11.54 -2.30
N LEU A 219 -9.74 10.76 -3.20
CA LEU A 219 -10.46 9.53 -2.89
C LEU A 219 -9.65 8.26 -3.20
N VAL A 220 -8.69 8.32 -4.12
CA VAL A 220 -7.79 7.21 -4.49
C VAL A 220 -6.63 7.13 -3.50
N GLY A 221 -6.97 7.04 -2.21
CA GLY A 221 -6.05 6.81 -1.09
C GLY A 221 -6.35 5.47 -0.41
N GLY A 222 -5.36 4.92 0.32
CA GLY A 222 -5.56 3.69 1.09
C GLY A 222 -5.86 2.47 0.21
N ARG A 223 -5.11 2.31 -0.89
CA ARG A 223 -5.14 1.10 -1.73
C ARG A 223 -4.99 -0.13 -0.82
N MET A 224 -5.88 -1.11 -0.97
CA MET A 224 -5.94 -2.30 -0.12
C MET A 224 -6.06 -1.98 1.39
N ALA A 225 -6.63 -0.85 1.81
CA ALA A 225 -7.00 -0.65 3.21
C ALA A 225 -8.12 -1.62 3.62
N LYS A 226 -8.10 -2.12 4.86
CA LYS A 226 -9.04 -3.14 5.35
C LYS A 226 -10.49 -2.65 5.38
N LEU A 227 -11.43 -3.53 5.02
CA LEU A 227 -12.88 -3.26 5.01
C LEU A 227 -13.65 -4.07 6.08
N PRO A 228 -14.72 -3.52 6.68
CA PRO A 228 -15.16 -2.13 6.57
C PRO A 228 -14.07 -1.17 7.05
N LEU A 229 -14.10 0.06 6.55
CA LEU A 229 -13.25 1.12 7.09
C LEU A 229 -13.72 1.35 8.53
N VAL A 230 -13.08 0.68 9.47
CA VAL A 230 -13.26 0.96 10.89
C VAL A 230 -12.67 2.36 11.05
N THR A 231 -13.43 3.29 11.65
CA THR A 231 -12.86 4.55 12.18
C THR A 231 -11.51 4.22 12.77
N GLU A 232 -10.44 4.90 12.34
CA GLU A 232 -9.06 4.52 12.65
C GLU A 232 -9.00 3.85 14.01
N PRO A 233 -8.68 2.53 14.07
CA PRO A 233 -8.77 1.78 15.29
C PRO A 233 -8.02 2.58 16.36
N THR A 234 -8.68 2.78 17.49
CA THR A 234 -8.10 3.60 18.54
C THR A 234 -6.74 3.02 18.90
N THR A 235 -5.82 3.85 19.36
CA THR A 235 -4.50 3.37 19.80
C THR A 235 -4.61 2.19 20.78
N ALA A 236 -5.71 2.11 21.55
CA ALA A 236 -5.99 0.99 22.44
C ALA A 236 -6.33 -0.32 21.72
N GLU A 237 -7.08 -0.27 20.62
CA GLU A 237 -7.44 -1.46 19.81
C GLU A 237 -6.22 -1.98 19.04
N LEU A 238 -5.48 -1.09 18.37
CA LEU A 238 -4.21 -1.45 17.72
C LEU A 238 -3.19 -2.00 18.72
N ALA A 239 -3.13 -1.43 19.93
CA ALA A 239 -2.27 -1.94 20.98
C ALA A 239 -2.72 -3.32 21.48
N ALA A 240 -4.01 -3.65 21.43
CA ALA A 240 -4.49 -4.99 21.79
C ALA A 240 -4.02 -6.03 20.76
N ASP A 241 -4.14 -5.72 19.46
CA ASP A 241 -3.70 -6.60 18.37
C ASP A 241 -2.18 -6.83 18.42
N VAL A 242 -1.40 -5.75 18.61
CA VAL A 242 0.06 -5.85 18.77
C VAL A 242 0.41 -6.64 20.03
N LYS A 243 -0.35 -6.47 21.13
CA LYS A 243 -0.12 -7.19 22.38
C LYS A 243 -0.32 -8.70 22.22
N GLU A 244 -1.30 -9.13 21.44
CA GLU A 244 -1.47 -10.53 21.10
C GLU A 244 -0.28 -11.04 20.27
N ALA A 245 0.14 -10.29 19.25
CA ALA A 245 1.25 -10.66 18.37
C ALA A 245 2.60 -10.78 19.09
N ILE A 246 2.86 -9.95 20.10
CA ILE A 246 4.11 -10.01 20.89
C ILE A 246 4.01 -10.88 22.15
N GLY A 247 2.87 -11.53 22.41
CA GLY A 247 2.60 -12.25 23.66
C GLY A 247 3.53 -13.44 23.92
N THR A 248 4.25 -13.91 22.91
CA THR A 248 5.23 -15.01 22.99
C THR A 248 6.69 -14.54 23.05
N MET A 249 6.95 -13.23 22.97
CA MET A 249 8.31 -12.69 22.99
C MET A 249 9.00 -12.91 24.34
N THR A 250 10.27 -13.28 24.26
CA THR A 250 11.19 -13.28 25.40
C THR A 250 11.46 -11.85 25.90
N PRO A 251 11.89 -11.66 27.16
CA PRO A 251 12.31 -10.35 27.66
C PRO A 251 13.34 -9.65 26.78
N GLU A 252 14.29 -10.41 26.20
CA GLU A 252 15.31 -9.91 25.30
C GLU A 252 14.72 -9.42 23.96
N GLU A 253 13.79 -10.17 23.36
CA GLU A 253 13.09 -9.78 22.13
C GLU A 253 12.21 -8.55 22.35
N LEU A 254 11.51 -8.49 23.47
CA LEU A 254 10.67 -7.36 23.85
C LEU A 254 11.51 -6.09 24.02
N LYS A 255 12.69 -6.22 24.64
CA LYS A 255 13.65 -5.13 24.79
C LYS A 255 14.20 -4.67 23.44
N ARG A 256 14.53 -5.61 22.54
CA ARG A 256 14.97 -5.32 21.18
C ARG A 256 13.89 -4.56 20.40
N SER A 257 12.65 -5.06 20.42
CA SER A 257 11.49 -4.41 19.80
C SER A 257 11.30 -2.99 20.32
N PHE A 258 11.41 -2.79 21.63
CA PHE A 258 11.35 -1.45 22.22
C PHE A 258 12.41 -0.50 21.65
N PHE A 259 13.67 -0.91 21.54
CA PHE A 259 14.72 -0.07 20.97
C PHE A 259 14.53 0.21 19.47
N VAL A 260 13.98 -0.75 18.71
CA VAL A 260 13.58 -0.53 17.31
C VAL A 260 12.51 0.57 17.25
N LEU A 261 11.47 0.50 18.09
CA LEU A 261 10.42 1.52 18.10
C LEU A 261 10.94 2.89 18.52
N LEU A 262 11.82 2.96 19.54
CA LEU A 262 12.48 4.21 19.91
C LEU A 262 13.25 4.82 18.75
N ASP A 263 13.88 3.98 17.93
CA ASP A 263 14.63 4.39 16.76
C ASP A 263 13.75 4.96 15.63
N LEU A 264 12.44 4.69 15.63
CA LEU A 264 11.46 5.23 14.68
C LEU A 264 10.77 6.52 15.18
N MET A 265 10.76 6.76 16.49
CA MET A 265 10.09 7.91 17.09
C MET A 265 10.87 9.21 16.90
N THR A 266 10.16 10.33 16.75
CA THR A 266 10.69 11.69 16.90
C THR A 266 11.06 11.99 18.36
N LEU A 267 11.86 13.04 18.59
CA LEU A 267 12.16 13.56 19.92
C LEU A 267 10.90 14.00 20.67
N GLU A 268 9.92 14.56 19.96
CA GLU A 268 8.66 14.96 20.57
C GLU A 268 7.85 13.75 21.01
N GLU A 269 7.75 12.71 20.17
CA GLU A 269 7.10 11.45 20.52
C GLU A 269 7.81 10.78 21.70
N ILE A 270 9.15 10.72 21.70
CA ILE A 270 9.95 10.16 22.81
C ILE A 270 9.65 10.93 24.11
N ARG A 271 9.66 12.27 24.07
CA ARG A 271 9.34 13.09 25.25
C ARG A 271 7.91 12.84 25.72
N ARG A 272 6.93 12.88 24.82
CA ARG A 272 5.51 12.70 25.15
C ARG A 272 5.25 11.33 25.76
N ASP A 273 5.78 10.27 25.15
CA ASP A 273 5.38 8.89 25.47
C ASP A 273 6.28 8.24 26.52
N LEU A 274 7.53 8.70 26.71
CA LEU A 274 8.44 8.16 27.72
C LEU A 274 8.70 9.08 28.92
N SER A 275 8.25 10.34 28.91
CA SER A 275 8.42 11.25 30.06
C SER A 275 8.00 10.64 31.42
N PRO A 276 6.91 9.84 31.52
CA PRO A 276 6.54 9.19 32.79
C PRO A 276 7.61 8.23 33.33
N LEU A 277 8.42 7.64 32.44
CA LEU A 277 9.45 6.65 32.77
C LEU A 277 10.82 7.29 33.04
N GLN A 278 11.08 8.48 32.48
CA GLN A 278 12.36 9.19 32.65
C GLN A 278 12.66 9.59 34.10
N GLY A 279 11.63 9.80 34.93
CA GLY A 279 11.78 10.05 36.37
C GLY A 279 11.97 8.79 37.22
N GLN A 280 11.67 7.61 36.67
CA GLN A 280 11.65 6.33 37.39
C GLN A 280 12.86 5.45 37.06
N TYR A 281 13.38 5.54 35.83
CA TYR A 281 14.50 4.72 35.36
C TYR A 281 15.62 5.61 34.82
N GLN A 282 16.85 5.38 35.31
CA GLN A 282 18.04 6.15 34.89
C GLN A 282 18.43 5.93 33.42
N SER A 283 17.94 4.84 32.81
CA SER A 283 18.22 4.47 31.42
C SER A 283 17.08 3.64 30.84
N ALA A 284 16.83 3.78 29.54
CA ALA A 284 15.92 2.92 28.79
C ALA A 284 16.29 1.43 28.89
N HIS A 285 17.58 1.12 29.08
CA HIS A 285 18.05 -0.25 29.30
C HIS A 285 17.60 -0.86 30.64
N ASN A 286 17.17 -0.03 31.59
CA ASN A 286 16.79 -0.45 32.94
C ASN A 286 15.27 -0.61 33.11
N ILE A 287 14.49 -0.41 32.04
CA ILE A 287 13.04 -0.58 32.08
C ILE A 287 12.72 -2.09 32.18
N PRO A 288 11.92 -2.52 33.18
CA PRO A 288 11.58 -3.93 33.37
C PRO A 288 10.73 -4.49 32.22
N PRO A 289 10.85 -5.79 31.89
CA PRO A 289 10.06 -6.44 30.84
C PRO A 289 8.55 -6.31 31.04
N GLU A 290 8.08 -6.30 32.29
CA GLU A 290 6.66 -6.15 32.62
C GLU A 290 6.12 -4.80 32.13
N ILE A 291 6.90 -3.73 32.30
CA ILE A 291 6.56 -2.39 31.80
C ILE A 291 6.65 -2.35 30.27
N LEU A 292 7.67 -2.95 29.68
CA LEU A 292 7.83 -3.03 28.22
C LEU A 292 6.65 -3.77 27.56
N SER A 293 6.12 -4.81 28.20
CA SER A 293 5.02 -5.61 27.64
C SER A 293 3.70 -4.84 27.55
N ALA A 294 3.53 -3.82 28.39
CA ALA A 294 2.42 -2.89 28.31
C ALA A 294 2.69 -1.73 27.35
N LEU A 295 3.96 -1.29 27.25
CA LEU A 295 4.33 -0.08 26.52
C LEU A 295 4.57 -0.30 25.02
N VAL A 296 5.26 -1.38 24.66
CA VAL A 296 5.61 -1.71 23.26
C VAL A 296 4.38 -1.72 22.34
N PRO A 297 3.25 -2.37 22.71
CA PRO A 297 2.07 -2.36 21.86
C PRO A 297 1.50 -0.96 21.61
N ILE A 298 1.50 -0.10 22.63
CA ILE A 298 0.97 1.27 22.54
C ILE A 298 1.86 2.11 21.62
N ILE A 299 3.19 1.99 21.74
CA ILE A 299 4.12 2.74 20.90
C ILE A 299 4.03 2.24 19.44
N ALA A 300 4.02 0.92 19.23
CA ALA A 300 3.87 0.34 17.90
C ALA A 300 2.58 0.80 17.21
N ALA A 301 1.46 0.75 17.93
CA ALA A 301 0.17 1.25 17.45
C ALA A 301 0.20 2.73 17.04
N LYS A 302 0.92 3.58 17.79
CA LYS A 302 1.06 5.02 17.46
C LYS A 302 1.96 5.27 16.25
N LEU A 303 2.98 4.44 16.06
CA LEU A 303 3.94 4.59 14.97
C LEU A 303 3.36 4.09 13.63
N GLY A 304 2.37 3.20 13.67
CA GLY A 304 1.65 2.76 12.47
C GLY A 304 2.55 1.93 11.54
N ASP A 305 2.63 2.34 10.28
CA ASP A 305 3.34 1.64 9.21
C ASP A 305 4.83 1.99 9.08
N ARG A 306 5.36 2.86 9.95
CA ARG A 306 6.79 3.22 9.97
C ARG A 306 7.66 1.97 10.15
N ASN A 307 8.67 1.84 9.30
CA ASN A 307 9.59 0.71 9.27
C ASN A 307 11.05 1.15 9.47
N LEU A 308 11.85 0.23 10.01
CA LEU A 308 13.27 0.43 10.25
C LEU A 308 14.07 0.73 8.98
N CYS A 309 13.61 0.26 7.81
CA CYS A 309 14.24 0.47 6.50
C CYS A 309 13.76 1.74 5.76
N ASP A 310 12.74 2.45 6.26
CA ASP A 310 12.18 3.65 5.61
C ASP A 310 13.24 4.73 5.34
N PHE A 311 14.29 4.77 6.17
CA PHE A 311 15.41 5.70 6.02
C PHE A 311 16.18 5.50 4.71
N ALA A 312 16.16 4.29 4.15
CA ALA A 312 16.75 3.94 2.86
C ALA A 312 15.68 3.83 1.77
N ASP A 313 14.53 3.24 2.08
CA ASP A 313 13.41 3.07 1.15
C ASP A 313 12.89 4.40 0.60
N ARG A 314 13.00 5.50 1.37
CA ARG A 314 12.70 6.86 0.87
C ARG A 314 13.39 7.22 -0.45
N TYR A 315 14.57 6.67 -0.75
CA TYR A 315 15.26 6.91 -2.02
C TYR A 315 14.72 6.04 -3.16
N ARG A 316 14.31 4.81 -2.83
CA ARG A 316 13.89 3.80 -3.81
C ARG A 316 12.42 3.92 -4.20
N ASN A 317 11.53 4.09 -3.23
CA ASN A 317 10.08 3.97 -3.40
C ASN A 317 9.28 5.09 -2.70
N GLY A 318 9.94 6.14 -2.20
CA GLY A 318 9.25 7.35 -1.73
C GLY A 318 8.57 7.23 -0.36
N ARG A 319 8.98 6.28 0.50
CA ARG A 319 8.40 6.08 1.84
C ARG A 319 8.43 7.29 2.79
N MET A 320 9.43 8.18 2.66
CA MET A 320 9.65 9.38 3.50
C MET A 320 9.75 9.07 5.02
N LEU A 321 10.42 9.94 5.79
CA LEU A 321 10.57 9.73 7.25
C LEU A 321 9.74 10.69 8.10
N ALA A 322 9.47 11.90 7.61
CA ALA A 322 8.74 12.95 8.32
C ALA A 322 7.55 13.50 7.53
N MET A 323 7.53 13.29 6.21
CA MET A 323 6.41 13.55 5.33
C MET A 323 5.59 12.28 5.05
N PRO A 324 4.33 12.40 4.63
CA PRO A 324 3.58 11.27 4.09
C PRO A 324 4.31 10.61 2.92
N PRO A 325 4.18 9.28 2.74
CA PRO A 325 4.80 8.58 1.64
C PRO A 325 4.25 9.05 0.29
N VAL A 326 5.11 9.08 -0.71
CA VAL A 326 4.72 9.20 -2.11
C VAL A 326 4.50 7.78 -2.64
N GLY A 327 3.35 7.52 -3.27
CA GLY A 327 3.07 6.19 -3.81
C GLY A 327 4.16 5.74 -4.78
N ASP A 328 4.62 4.49 -4.67
CA ASP A 328 5.78 3.95 -5.40
C ASP A 328 5.70 4.16 -6.92
N GLN A 329 4.51 3.96 -7.51
CA GLN A 329 4.29 4.23 -8.94
C GLN A 329 4.53 5.70 -9.29
N VAL A 330 4.01 6.63 -8.48
CA VAL A 330 4.25 8.07 -8.67
C VAL A 330 5.73 8.38 -8.49
N TRP A 331 6.35 7.85 -7.43
CA TRP A 331 7.78 8.02 -7.16
C TRP A 331 8.64 7.60 -8.36
N SER A 332 8.36 6.43 -8.93
CA SER A 332 9.08 5.87 -10.08
C SER A 332 8.97 6.71 -11.37
N LEU A 333 7.91 7.52 -11.50
CA LEU A 333 7.66 8.39 -12.66
C LEU A 333 8.23 9.80 -12.48
N LEU A 334 8.51 10.24 -11.24
CA LEU A 334 9.03 11.57 -10.98
C LEU A 334 10.47 11.72 -11.54
N PRO A 335 10.80 12.86 -12.16
CA PRO A 335 12.17 13.23 -12.50
C PRO A 335 13.08 13.29 -11.26
N THR A 336 14.38 13.06 -11.44
CA THR A 336 15.37 13.07 -10.35
C THR A 336 15.36 14.37 -9.54
N ASP A 337 15.21 15.53 -10.20
CA ASP A 337 15.19 16.83 -9.53
C ASP A 337 13.94 17.00 -8.63
N GLU A 338 12.80 16.45 -9.05
CA GLU A 338 11.57 16.48 -8.24
C GLU A 338 11.65 15.53 -7.05
N ARG A 339 12.22 14.33 -7.25
CA ARG A 339 12.51 13.40 -6.14
C ARG A 339 13.46 14.04 -5.13
N LEU A 340 14.52 14.69 -5.59
CA LEU A 340 15.46 15.39 -4.71
C LEU A 340 14.76 16.50 -3.93
N LYS A 341 13.92 17.30 -4.57
CA LYS A 341 13.16 18.36 -3.89
C LYS A 341 12.26 17.81 -2.78
N LEU A 342 11.59 16.68 -3.01
CA LEU A 342 10.76 16.02 -2.00
C LEU A 342 11.60 15.48 -0.83
N LEU A 343 12.76 14.86 -1.12
CA LEU A 343 13.69 14.40 -0.08
C LEU A 343 14.25 15.55 0.74
N GLU A 344 14.52 16.69 0.12
CA GLU A 344 14.96 17.92 0.80
C GLU A 344 13.87 18.48 1.71
N GLN A 345 12.61 18.50 1.27
CA GLN A 345 11.48 18.90 2.11
C GLN A 345 11.27 17.95 3.29
N ASP A 346 11.43 16.65 3.07
CA ASP A 346 11.36 15.63 4.11
C ASP A 346 12.50 15.79 5.12
N ASN A 347 13.73 16.04 4.65
CA ASN A 347 14.88 16.35 5.51
C ASN A 347 14.63 17.60 6.38
N ASP A 348 14.02 18.65 5.83
CA ASP A 348 13.71 19.88 6.57
C ASP A 348 12.68 19.66 7.68
N ARG A 349 11.84 18.63 7.56
CA ARG A 349 10.83 18.25 8.58
C ARG A 349 11.33 17.25 9.61
N MET A 350 12.44 16.54 9.35
CA MET A 350 13.03 15.65 10.33
C MET A 350 13.57 16.44 11.52
N ASP A 351 13.35 15.90 12.72
CA ASP A 351 14.07 16.42 13.87
C ASP A 351 15.56 16.03 13.83
N LEU A 352 16.35 16.66 14.71
CA LEU A 352 17.80 16.45 14.78
C LEU A 352 18.17 14.99 15.13
N ALA A 353 17.34 14.29 15.90
CA ALA A 353 17.63 12.90 16.26
C ALA A 353 17.31 11.95 15.09
N GLN A 354 16.22 12.16 14.36
CA GLN A 354 15.91 11.42 13.13
C GLN A 354 17.01 11.63 12.09
N SER A 355 17.41 12.88 11.86
CA SER A 355 18.50 13.25 10.96
C SER A 355 19.83 12.58 11.34
N SER A 356 20.13 12.48 12.64
CA SER A 356 21.33 11.82 13.15
C SER A 356 21.28 10.29 12.96
N ARG A 357 20.15 9.66 13.26
CA ARG A 357 19.95 8.20 13.09
C ARG A 357 20.01 7.80 11.62
N HIS A 358 19.38 8.57 10.73
CA HIS A 358 19.43 8.36 9.28
C HIS A 358 20.87 8.32 8.76
N LEU A 359 21.69 9.32 9.10
CA LEU A 359 23.11 9.34 8.71
C LEU A 359 23.92 8.21 9.36
N ALA A 360 23.65 7.90 10.62
CA ALA A 360 24.36 6.83 11.33
C ALA A 360 24.09 5.45 10.70
N LYS A 361 22.86 5.15 10.31
CA LYS A 361 22.50 3.90 9.63
C LYS A 361 23.15 3.77 8.26
N ILE A 362 23.17 4.85 7.47
CA ILE A 362 23.90 4.88 6.19
C ILE A 362 25.40 4.64 6.42
N PHE A 363 25.99 5.31 7.41
CA PHE A 363 27.42 5.19 7.69
C PHE A 363 27.83 3.78 8.12
N LEU A 364 27.01 3.11 8.94
CA LEU A 364 27.30 1.79 9.50
C LEU A 364 26.89 0.63 8.59
N SER A 365 26.13 0.90 7.53
CA SER A 365 25.81 -0.10 6.51
C SER A 365 27.02 -0.33 5.61
N LEU A 366 27.57 -1.54 5.61
CA LEU A 366 28.79 -1.87 4.86
C LEU A 366 28.52 -2.21 3.39
N GLU A 367 27.34 -2.77 3.11
CA GLU A 367 26.91 -3.19 1.77
C GLU A 367 25.63 -2.45 1.40
N TYR A 368 25.44 -2.12 0.13
CA TYR A 368 24.27 -1.36 -0.31
C TYR A 368 22.96 -2.06 0.03
N ARG A 369 22.91 -3.37 -0.20
CA ARG A 369 21.74 -4.21 0.12
C ARG A 369 21.40 -4.20 1.61
N SER A 370 22.39 -4.02 2.50
CA SER A 370 22.12 -4.07 3.95
C SER A 370 21.26 -2.90 4.41
N LEU A 371 21.23 -1.79 3.67
CA LEU A 371 20.34 -0.65 3.93
C LEU A 371 18.85 -1.04 3.93
N PHE A 372 18.50 -2.10 3.18
CA PHE A 372 17.14 -2.58 2.95
C PHE A 372 16.89 -3.94 3.63
N ASP A 373 17.81 -4.40 4.49
CA ASP A 373 17.70 -5.63 5.25
C ASP A 373 17.35 -5.31 6.71
N PRO A 374 16.10 -5.58 7.16
CA PRO A 374 15.68 -5.32 8.54
C PRO A 374 16.60 -5.97 9.58
N ASP A 375 17.08 -7.19 9.35
CA ASP A 375 17.94 -7.89 10.29
C ASP A 375 19.32 -7.23 10.39
N ALA A 376 19.85 -6.73 9.27
CA ALA A 376 21.09 -5.96 9.27
C ALA A 376 20.91 -4.64 10.05
N GLN A 377 19.78 -3.96 9.87
CA GLN A 377 19.51 -2.71 10.59
C GLN A 377 19.33 -2.95 12.08
N VAL A 378 18.68 -4.04 12.50
CA VAL A 378 18.60 -4.43 13.91
C VAL A 378 19.99 -4.67 14.49
N ARG A 379 20.88 -5.40 13.78
CA ARG A 379 22.27 -5.62 14.22
C ARG A 379 23.05 -4.31 14.38
N ILE A 380 22.79 -3.31 13.53
CA ILE A 380 23.39 -1.97 13.66
C ILE A 380 22.94 -1.32 14.97
N LEU A 381 21.63 -1.35 15.30
CA LEU A 381 21.10 -0.77 16.54
C LEU A 381 21.72 -1.37 17.80
N GLU A 382 22.02 -2.67 17.77
CA GLU A 382 22.66 -3.39 18.88
C GLU A 382 24.16 -3.09 19.02
N SER A 383 24.77 -2.46 18.02
CA SER A 383 26.19 -2.15 18.05
C SER A 383 26.51 -1.01 19.01
N ASN A 384 27.57 -1.16 19.80
CA ASN A 384 28.11 -0.09 20.63
C ASN A 384 28.60 1.13 19.80
N GLY A 385 28.82 0.94 18.50
CA GLY A 385 29.19 2.01 17.56
C GLY A 385 28.02 2.94 17.25
N TYR A 386 26.81 2.41 17.12
CA TYR A 386 25.63 3.17 16.71
C TYR A 386 25.30 4.32 17.65
N GLN A 387 25.09 4.03 18.94
CA GLN A 387 24.71 5.06 19.92
C GLN A 387 25.78 6.14 20.06
N ARG A 388 27.06 5.78 19.97
CA ARG A 388 28.17 6.74 19.98
C ARG A 388 28.14 7.65 18.77
N LEU A 389 27.88 7.09 17.58
CA LEU A 389 27.81 7.84 16.33
C LEU A 389 26.59 8.77 16.29
N VAL A 390 25.41 8.28 16.70
CA VAL A 390 24.19 9.09 16.81
C VAL A 390 24.41 10.23 17.80
N SER A 391 25.00 9.94 18.97
CA SER A 391 25.31 10.98 19.97
C SER A 391 26.29 12.02 19.42
N LYS A 392 27.31 11.60 18.67
CA LYS A 392 28.27 12.51 18.03
C LYS A 392 27.57 13.41 16.99
N LEU A 393 26.78 12.83 16.09
CA LEU A 393 25.97 13.59 15.12
C LEU A 393 25.01 14.55 15.82
N PHE A 394 24.34 14.10 16.87
CA PHE A 394 23.37 14.93 17.59
C PHE A 394 24.02 16.07 18.38
N LEU A 395 25.09 15.79 19.14
CA LEU A 395 25.72 16.75 20.04
C LEU A 395 26.72 17.67 19.35
N ASP A 396 27.47 17.17 18.37
CA ASP A 396 28.52 17.94 17.68
C ASP A 396 27.95 18.71 16.47
N PHE A 397 26.89 18.19 15.82
CA PHE A 397 26.27 18.79 14.63
C PHE A 397 24.86 19.36 14.87
N GLY A 398 24.24 19.09 16.03
CA GLY A 398 22.88 19.50 16.37
C GLY A 398 22.76 20.58 17.47
N GLN A 399 23.83 21.31 17.80
CA GLN A 399 23.77 22.41 18.79
C GLN A 399 22.78 23.53 18.38
N PRO A 400 22.25 24.30 19.36
CA PRO A 400 21.05 25.14 19.19
C PRO A 400 21.18 26.31 18.22
N GLU A 401 22.39 26.81 17.93
CA GLU A 401 22.60 27.83 16.90
C GLU A 401 22.75 27.23 15.51
N GLU A 402 21.67 26.55 15.11
CA GLU A 402 21.42 26.02 13.77
C GLU A 402 22.09 24.67 13.51
N GLY A 403 21.34 23.56 13.69
CA GLY A 403 21.63 22.26 13.07
C GLY A 403 21.76 22.28 11.52
N ARG A 404 22.05 23.44 10.92
CA ARG A 404 22.47 23.72 9.55
C ARG A 404 23.57 22.77 9.10
N ARG A 405 24.59 22.50 9.92
CA ARG A 405 25.65 21.54 9.53
C ARG A 405 25.10 20.13 9.35
N LEU A 406 24.25 19.66 10.26
CA LEU A 406 23.58 18.36 10.16
C LEU A 406 22.61 18.30 8.96
N ARG A 407 21.84 19.37 8.75
CA ARG A 407 20.91 19.50 7.61
C ARG A 407 21.63 19.53 6.28
N GLU A 408 22.73 20.27 6.18
CA GLU A 408 23.55 20.33 4.98
C GLU A 408 24.18 18.97 4.67
N LEU A 409 24.71 18.29 5.69
CA LEU A 409 25.23 16.94 5.51
C LEU A 409 24.13 15.96 5.06
N ASN A 410 22.93 16.03 5.65
CA ASN A 410 21.78 15.24 5.21
C ASN A 410 21.41 15.55 3.75
N ARG A 411 21.39 16.82 3.35
CA ARG A 411 21.10 17.23 1.97
C ARG A 411 22.11 16.66 0.97
N VAL A 412 23.40 16.75 1.29
CA VAL A 412 24.48 16.18 0.48
C VAL A 412 24.34 14.66 0.37
N VAL A 413 24.14 13.98 1.51
CA VAL A 413 24.00 12.53 1.55
C VAL A 413 22.75 12.07 0.82
N SER A 414 21.60 12.74 0.97
CA SER A 414 20.37 12.41 0.26
C SER A 414 20.52 12.52 -1.25
N ARG A 415 21.24 13.54 -1.74
CA ARG A 415 21.57 13.64 -3.17
C ARG A 415 22.42 12.46 -3.63
N MET A 416 23.49 12.16 -2.90
CA MET A 416 24.38 11.05 -3.27
C MET A 416 23.69 9.68 -3.19
N MET A 417 22.77 9.48 -2.24
CA MET A 417 21.96 8.27 -2.11
C MET A 417 20.98 8.14 -3.28
N LEU A 418 20.33 9.23 -3.70
CA LEU A 418 19.47 9.22 -4.87
C LEU A 418 20.26 8.90 -6.15
N GLU A 419 21.47 9.43 -6.30
CA GLU A 419 22.39 9.08 -7.38
C GLU A 419 22.84 7.61 -7.31
N ALA A 420 23.00 7.05 -6.10
CA ALA A 420 23.32 5.64 -5.91
C ALA A 420 22.20 4.72 -6.41
N GLU A 421 20.93 5.08 -6.21
CA GLU A 421 19.80 4.33 -6.78
C GLU A 421 19.81 4.34 -8.32
N ALA A 422 20.25 5.44 -8.95
CA ALA A 422 20.40 5.52 -10.41
C ALA A 422 21.65 4.80 -10.95
N THR A 423 22.57 4.39 -10.07
CA THR A 423 23.81 3.69 -10.44
C THR A 423 23.54 2.19 -10.66
N PRO A 424 24.18 1.52 -11.65
CA PRO A 424 24.09 0.08 -11.83
C PRO A 424 24.42 -0.70 -10.56
N GLU A 425 23.71 -1.80 -10.32
CA GLU A 425 23.77 -2.55 -9.06
C GLU A 425 25.20 -2.96 -8.67
N ALA A 426 26.02 -3.35 -9.65
CA ALA A 426 27.42 -3.74 -9.45
C ALA A 426 28.30 -2.62 -8.84
N ASP A 427 27.93 -1.35 -9.02
CA ASP A 427 28.71 -0.19 -8.59
C ASP A 427 28.13 0.48 -7.33
N ARG A 428 26.97 0.02 -6.83
CA ARG A 428 26.28 0.67 -5.70
C ARG A 428 27.04 0.56 -4.37
N ASP A 429 27.76 -0.55 -4.15
CA ASP A 429 28.63 -0.70 -2.99
C ASP A 429 29.76 0.35 -2.99
N ASN A 430 30.35 0.62 -4.16
CA ASN A 430 31.37 1.66 -4.31
C ASN A 430 30.78 3.04 -4.06
N ARG A 431 29.55 3.28 -4.53
CA ARG A 431 28.87 4.55 -4.27
C ARG A 431 28.55 4.74 -2.79
N LEU A 432 28.10 3.70 -2.10
CA LEU A 432 27.90 3.72 -0.65
C LEU A 432 29.21 4.02 0.08
N LEU A 433 30.33 3.43 -0.32
CA LEU A 433 31.63 3.72 0.28
C LEU A 433 32.00 5.21 0.17
N GLN A 434 31.72 5.85 -0.96
CA GLN A 434 31.94 7.28 -1.14
C GLN A 434 31.03 8.12 -0.22
N ILE A 435 29.77 7.72 -0.06
CA ILE A 435 28.82 8.38 0.86
C ILE A 435 29.31 8.25 2.30
N ARG A 436 29.74 7.05 2.71
CA ARG A 436 30.32 6.79 4.03
C ARG A 436 31.57 7.64 4.26
N LYS A 437 32.41 7.82 3.25
CA LYS A 437 33.58 8.71 3.31
C LYS A 437 33.19 10.17 3.54
N VAL A 438 32.16 10.67 2.85
CA VAL A 438 31.63 12.03 3.05
C VAL A 438 31.13 12.22 4.48
N ILE A 439 30.35 11.27 5.01
CA ILE A 439 29.87 11.31 6.41
C ILE A 439 31.06 11.24 7.38
N GLY A 440 31.99 10.32 7.16
CA GLY A 440 33.15 10.12 8.03
C GLY A 440 34.10 11.32 8.06
N THR A 441 34.35 11.93 6.89
CA THR A 441 35.15 13.17 6.79
C THR A 441 34.44 14.33 7.46
N ALA A 442 33.12 14.48 7.29
CA ALA A 442 32.38 15.52 7.98
C ALA A 442 32.49 15.36 9.51
N LEU A 443 32.57 14.13 10.01
CA LEU A 443 32.68 13.81 11.43
C LEU A 443 34.12 13.78 11.98
N ASP A 444 35.13 14.10 11.17
CA ASP A 444 36.54 13.99 11.51
C ASP A 444 36.93 12.58 12.02
N LEU A 445 36.34 11.53 11.44
CA LEU A 445 36.67 10.14 11.78
C LEU A 445 37.95 9.70 11.05
N PRO A 446 38.83 8.91 11.70
CA PRO A 446 40.01 8.37 11.04
C PRO A 446 39.62 7.37 9.96
N ASP A 447 40.42 7.29 8.88
CA ASP A 447 40.21 6.37 7.75
C ASP A 447 39.98 4.92 8.20
N GLU A 448 40.68 4.47 9.23
CA GLU A 448 40.52 3.12 9.80
C GLU A 448 39.09 2.82 10.30
N GLN A 449 38.37 3.85 10.76
CA GLN A 449 36.97 3.73 11.17
C GLN A 449 36.01 3.88 10.00
N ILE A 450 36.36 4.69 8.99
CA ILE A 450 35.58 4.86 7.76
C ILE A 450 35.61 3.56 6.92
N PHE A 451 36.77 2.91 6.84
CA PHE A 451 37.03 1.70 6.06
C PHE A 451 37.01 0.42 6.93
N ALA A 452 36.54 0.51 8.18
CA ALA A 452 36.34 -0.67 9.01
C ALA A 452 35.35 -1.62 8.31
N GLY A 453 35.74 -2.89 8.14
CA GLY A 453 34.93 -3.92 7.48
C GLY A 453 35.00 -3.95 5.95
N THR A 454 35.73 -3.05 5.29
CA THR A 454 35.93 -3.05 3.82
C THR A 454 37.29 -3.57 3.36
N LYS A 455 38.15 -4.03 4.30
CA LYS A 455 39.47 -4.60 4.00
C LYS A 455 39.33 -5.86 3.14
N GLY A 456 39.73 -5.75 1.86
CA GLY A 456 39.63 -6.79 0.84
C GLY A 456 39.12 -6.30 -0.51
N ARG A 457 38.62 -5.07 -0.60
CA ARG A 457 38.22 -4.40 -1.84
C ARG A 457 38.98 -3.07 -1.98
N GLU A 458 40.23 -3.14 -2.40
CA GLU A 458 40.88 -1.99 -3.06
C GLU A 458 40.48 -2.02 -4.55
N PRO A 459 40.40 -0.86 -5.22
CA PRO A 459 39.86 -0.73 -6.58
C PRO A 459 40.58 -1.59 -7.63
#